data_AF-A0A2N7PX06-F1
#
_entry.id   AF-A0A2N7PX06-F1
#
_cell.length_a   1.000
_cell.length_b   1.000
_cell.length_c   1.000
_cell.angle_alpha   90.00
_cell.angle_beta   90.00
_cell.angle_gamma   90.00
#
_symmetry.space_group_name_H-M   'P 1'
#
loop_
_entity.id
_entity.type
_entity.pdbx_description
1 polymer ?
#
loop_
_entity_poly.entity_id
_entity_poly.type
_entity_poly.pdbx_seq_one_letter_code
_entity_poly.pdbx_strand_id
1 'polypeptide(L)'
;MNSSPQDLVQELYIAAYGRPADPAGLQYWTNVLNQNGNNIGAIVSNFTNSTEANNLYGTISSSNLPTVLNNIYENLFNRPIDQVGLQYWENTYNQYHMSVGDLAYDIMQGAQNSDVTVINNKIATAQTITNYLASNPNISITQGEVPLLDNFLQSVSTSVPSLNDIQNFLNNMNNQNTIQSLYLAFYDRPADPAGLQYWSNVLSQNANNINAILPSFASSQESATLYGNVQPTPDLNTLINTTDNYVNTFFTMNGLNAPNPQGLNNAIISYYQDYANGNLADVNNDFNNIISQIDNIMIYAANQSGIKLTVNDLQPINA
;
A
#
# COMPACT_ATOMS: atom_id res chain seq x y z
N MET A 1 -4.05 26.91 -15.54
CA MET A 1 -2.80 26.76 -14.76
C MET A 1 -1.71 26.26 -15.72
N ASN A 2 -0.43 26.60 -15.53
CA ASN A 2 0.64 26.02 -16.35
C ASN A 2 1.25 24.85 -15.56
N SER A 3 0.58 23.70 -15.62
CA SER A 3 0.91 22.52 -14.82
C SER A 3 2.08 21.76 -15.45
N SER A 4 3.06 21.36 -14.65
CA SER A 4 4.11 20.45 -15.10
C SER A 4 3.52 19.07 -15.44
N PRO A 5 4.21 18.23 -16.23
CA PRO A 5 3.77 16.86 -16.47
C PRO A 5 3.55 16.07 -15.16
N GLN A 6 4.36 16.29 -14.13
CA GLN A 6 4.15 15.67 -12.82
C GLN A 6 2.87 16.17 -12.14
N ASP A 7 2.57 17.48 -12.22
CA ASP A 7 1.34 18.05 -11.67
C ASP A 7 0.11 17.43 -12.35
N LEU A 8 0.13 17.32 -13.68
CA LEU A 8 -0.97 16.72 -14.45
C LEU A 8 -1.20 15.24 -14.10
N VAL A 9 -0.13 14.49 -13.86
CA VAL A 9 -0.27 13.10 -13.43
C VAL A 9 -0.86 13.04 -12.02
N GLN A 10 -0.36 13.83 -11.07
CA GLN A 10 -0.89 13.86 -9.71
C GLN A 10 -2.36 14.26 -9.68
N GLU A 11 -2.73 15.26 -10.47
CA GLU A 11 -4.11 15.68 -10.68
C GLU A 11 -5.01 14.52 -11.11
N LEU A 12 -4.60 13.73 -12.11
CA LEU A 12 -5.39 12.59 -12.57
C LEU A 12 -5.54 11.52 -11.49
N TYR A 13 -4.48 11.23 -10.72
CA TYR A 13 -4.57 10.30 -9.59
C TYR A 13 -5.52 10.80 -8.48
N ILE A 14 -5.41 12.08 -8.12
CA ILE A 14 -6.28 12.70 -7.12
C ILE A 14 -7.73 12.64 -7.61
N ALA A 15 -8.01 13.16 -8.80
CA ALA A 15 -9.37 13.24 -9.33
C ALA A 15 -10.01 11.87 -9.52
N ALA A 16 -9.30 10.94 -10.18
CA ALA A 16 -9.84 9.65 -10.55
C ALA A 16 -9.89 8.68 -9.37
N TYR A 17 -8.91 8.71 -8.46
CA TYR A 17 -8.74 7.67 -7.44
C TYR A 17 -8.73 8.19 -6.00
N GLY A 18 -8.79 9.51 -5.78
CA GLY A 18 -8.76 10.11 -4.46
C GLY A 18 -7.40 10.03 -3.75
N ARG A 19 -6.34 9.57 -4.43
CA ARG A 19 -5.03 9.33 -3.79
C ARG A 19 -3.88 9.96 -4.56
N PRO A 20 -2.70 10.13 -3.94
CA PRO A 20 -1.48 10.46 -4.68
C PRO A 20 -1.08 9.34 -5.65
N ALA A 21 -0.37 9.73 -6.71
CA ALA A 21 0.35 8.77 -7.54
C ALA A 21 1.37 7.99 -6.70
N ASP A 22 1.50 6.69 -6.93
CA ASP A 22 2.66 5.96 -6.41
C ASP A 22 3.93 6.35 -7.19
N PRO A 23 5.14 6.12 -6.64
CA PRO A 23 6.39 6.55 -7.28
C PRO A 23 6.58 6.02 -8.71
N ALA A 24 6.25 4.75 -8.95
CA ALA A 24 6.44 4.10 -10.24
C ALA A 24 5.42 4.64 -11.27
N GLY A 25 4.16 4.74 -10.87
CA GLY A 25 3.09 5.33 -11.65
C GLY A 25 3.39 6.79 -12.03
N LEU A 26 3.83 7.61 -11.07
CA LEU A 26 4.20 9.00 -11.34
C LEU A 26 5.31 9.07 -12.39
N GLN A 27 6.37 8.28 -12.23
CA GLN A 27 7.48 8.23 -13.17
C GLN A 27 7.02 7.77 -14.56
N TYR A 28 6.27 6.68 -14.63
CA TYR A 28 5.79 6.09 -15.89
C TYR A 28 4.94 7.08 -16.68
N TRP A 29 3.87 7.62 -16.09
CA TRP A 29 2.95 8.51 -16.80
C TRP A 29 3.60 9.85 -17.16
N THR A 30 4.49 10.36 -16.31
CA THR A 30 5.30 11.55 -16.64
C THR A 30 6.17 11.32 -17.87
N ASN A 31 6.81 10.14 -17.98
CA ASN A 31 7.60 9.78 -19.15
C ASN A 31 6.74 9.66 -20.41
N VAL A 32 5.56 9.05 -20.31
CA VAL A 32 4.60 8.95 -21.43
C VAL A 32 4.18 10.34 -21.89
N LEU A 33 3.85 11.27 -20.98
CA LEU A 33 3.52 12.65 -21.33
C LEU A 33 4.68 13.36 -22.04
N ASN A 34 5.88 13.30 -21.48
CA ASN A 34 7.07 13.94 -22.05
C ASN A 34 7.34 13.44 -23.49
N GLN A 35 7.20 12.14 -23.74
CA GLN A 35 7.38 11.54 -25.06
C GLN A 35 6.29 11.95 -26.07
N ASN A 36 5.10 12.30 -25.57
CA ASN A 36 3.96 12.73 -26.38
C ASN A 36 3.79 14.27 -26.40
N GLY A 37 4.86 15.03 -26.16
CA GLY A 37 4.84 16.49 -26.21
C GLY A 37 3.95 17.13 -25.15
N ASN A 38 3.82 16.49 -23.99
CA ASN A 38 2.94 16.86 -22.88
C ASN A 38 1.45 16.85 -23.22
N ASN A 39 1.04 16.08 -24.23
CA ASN A 39 -0.37 15.90 -24.56
C ASN A 39 -1.06 15.01 -23.53
N ILE A 40 -1.91 15.61 -22.69
CA ILE A 40 -2.69 14.90 -21.65
C ILE A 40 -3.59 13.80 -22.24
N GLY A 41 -4.09 14.00 -23.47
CA GLY A 41 -4.90 13.03 -24.21
C GLY A 41 -4.20 11.69 -24.42
N ALA A 42 -2.87 11.64 -24.31
CA ALA A 42 -2.10 10.40 -24.41
C ALA A 42 -2.28 9.47 -23.20
N ILE A 43 -2.71 10.00 -22.04
CA ILE A 43 -2.78 9.21 -20.80
C ILE A 43 -4.18 9.11 -20.19
N VAL A 44 -5.07 10.08 -20.40
CA VAL A 44 -6.41 10.17 -19.74
C VAL A 44 -7.29 8.92 -19.91
N SER A 45 -7.29 8.30 -21.09
CA SER A 45 -8.08 7.09 -21.34
C SER A 45 -7.56 5.87 -20.57
N ASN A 46 -6.26 5.83 -20.26
CA ASN A 46 -5.67 4.74 -19.47
C ASN A 46 -6.13 4.79 -18.02
N PHE A 47 -6.34 5.98 -17.47
CA PHE A 47 -6.89 6.13 -16.11
C PHE A 47 -8.31 5.57 -16.01
N THR A 48 -9.11 5.74 -17.06
CA THR A 48 -10.48 5.22 -17.11
C THR A 48 -10.54 3.71 -17.27
N ASN A 49 -9.64 3.15 -18.07
CA ASN A 49 -9.59 1.72 -18.35
C ASN A 49 -8.81 0.92 -17.31
N SER A 50 -8.33 1.56 -16.25
CA SER A 50 -7.57 0.90 -15.19
C SER A 50 -8.47 -0.01 -14.36
N THR A 51 -7.88 -1.06 -13.76
CA THR A 51 -8.57 -1.90 -12.77
C THR A 51 -9.07 -1.07 -11.60
N GLU A 52 -8.32 -0.04 -11.19
CA GLU A 52 -8.68 0.84 -10.09
C GLU A 52 -9.93 1.69 -10.39
N ALA A 53 -10.01 2.33 -11.57
CA ALA A 53 -11.22 3.03 -11.99
C ALA A 53 -12.43 2.09 -12.10
N ASN A 54 -12.24 0.89 -12.65
CA ASN A 54 -13.31 -0.09 -12.73
C ASN A 54 -13.79 -0.56 -11.35
N ASN A 55 -12.89 -0.68 -10.37
CA ASN A 55 -13.27 -1.03 -9.00
C ASN A 55 -14.01 0.11 -8.30
N LEU A 56 -13.65 1.36 -8.57
CA LEU A 56 -14.28 2.54 -7.96
C LEU A 56 -15.64 2.88 -8.57
N TYR A 57 -15.74 2.81 -9.90
CA TYR A 57 -16.89 3.34 -10.63
C TYR A 57 -17.68 2.26 -11.39
N GLY A 58 -17.08 1.10 -11.64
CA GLY A 58 -17.58 0.15 -12.64
C GLY A 58 -17.48 0.72 -14.05
N THR A 59 -18.21 0.11 -14.99
CA THR A 59 -18.38 0.69 -16.33
C THR A 59 -19.19 1.98 -16.22
N ILE A 60 -18.66 3.07 -16.74
CA ILE A 60 -19.33 4.37 -16.67
C ILE A 60 -20.48 4.42 -17.66
N SER A 61 -21.60 4.93 -17.18
CA SER A 61 -22.86 5.05 -17.88
C SER A 61 -23.59 6.28 -17.37
N SER A 62 -24.64 6.71 -18.06
CA SER A 62 -25.50 7.79 -17.57
C SER A 62 -26.13 7.51 -16.19
N SER A 63 -26.17 6.24 -15.72
CA SER A 63 -26.76 5.88 -14.43
C SER A 63 -25.87 6.15 -13.22
N ASN A 64 -24.56 5.92 -13.33
CA ASN A 64 -23.57 6.15 -12.27
C ASN A 64 -22.79 7.46 -12.46
N LEU A 65 -22.92 8.13 -13.61
CA LEU A 65 -22.25 9.39 -13.91
C LEU A 65 -22.42 10.48 -12.83
N PRO A 66 -23.61 10.72 -12.23
CA PRO A 66 -23.73 11.71 -11.16
C PRO A 66 -22.83 11.42 -9.96
N THR A 67 -22.69 10.15 -9.59
CA THR A 67 -21.79 9.72 -8.51
C THR A 67 -20.33 9.89 -8.89
N VAL A 68 -19.95 9.53 -10.12
CA VAL A 68 -18.59 9.75 -10.64
C VAL A 68 -18.22 11.24 -10.61
N LEU A 69 -19.10 12.11 -11.12
CA LEU A 69 -18.89 13.55 -11.13
C LEU A 69 -18.79 14.14 -9.73
N ASN A 70 -19.66 13.71 -8.81
CA ASN A 70 -19.58 14.16 -7.43
C ASN A 70 -18.25 13.74 -6.78
N ASN A 71 -17.79 12.51 -7.00
CA ASN A 71 -16.51 12.03 -6.47
C ASN A 71 -15.33 12.82 -7.03
N ILE A 72 -15.31 13.12 -8.34
CA ILE A 72 -14.28 13.97 -8.95
C ILE A 72 -14.26 15.36 -8.28
N TYR A 73 -15.44 15.98 -8.05
CA TYR A 73 -15.54 17.28 -7.40
C TYR A 73 -15.07 17.26 -5.94
N GLU A 74 -15.46 16.24 -5.16
CA GLU A 74 -14.99 16.06 -3.79
C GLU A 74 -13.46 15.88 -3.77
N ASN A 75 -12.94 14.98 -4.62
CA ASN A 75 -11.52 14.70 -4.72
C ASN A 75 -10.70 15.92 -5.13
N LEU A 76 -11.18 16.74 -6.06
CA LEU A 76 -10.46 17.92 -6.52
C LEU A 76 -10.63 19.12 -5.59
N PHE A 77 -11.82 19.34 -5.04
CA PHE A 77 -12.23 20.64 -4.48
C PHE A 77 -12.81 20.60 -3.05
N ASN A 78 -12.92 19.42 -2.41
CA ASN A 78 -13.55 19.23 -1.09
C ASN A 78 -14.98 19.75 -1.01
N ARG A 79 -15.73 19.65 -2.11
CA ARG A 79 -17.12 20.05 -2.14
C ARG A 79 -17.88 19.22 -3.17
N PRO A 80 -19.19 19.05 -2.99
CA PRO A 80 -20.00 18.39 -3.99
C PRO A 80 -20.15 19.27 -5.21
N ILE A 81 -20.47 18.61 -6.32
CA ILE A 81 -20.89 19.27 -7.55
C ILE A 81 -22.27 19.93 -7.32
N ASP A 82 -22.43 21.18 -7.77
CA ASP A 82 -23.74 21.83 -7.73
C ASP A 82 -24.64 21.36 -8.90
N GLN A 83 -25.94 21.62 -8.80
CA GLN A 83 -26.92 21.14 -9.78
C GLN A 83 -26.66 21.67 -11.21
N VAL A 84 -26.13 22.89 -11.35
CA VAL A 84 -25.85 23.49 -12.66
C VAL A 84 -24.63 22.84 -13.28
N GLY A 85 -23.56 22.67 -12.49
CA GLY A 85 -22.37 21.93 -12.89
C GLY A 85 -22.70 20.49 -13.29
N LEU A 86 -23.52 19.80 -12.49
CA LEU A 86 -23.94 18.42 -12.76
C LEU A 86 -24.62 18.30 -14.13
N GLN A 87 -25.62 19.15 -14.39
CA GLN A 87 -26.32 19.15 -15.69
C GLN A 87 -25.37 19.46 -16.86
N TYR A 88 -24.43 20.38 -16.67
CA TYR A 88 -23.45 20.70 -17.69
C TYR A 88 -22.60 19.47 -18.06
N TRP A 89 -22.00 18.82 -17.06
CA TRP A 89 -21.12 17.67 -17.30
C TRP A 89 -21.86 16.42 -17.78
N GLU A 90 -23.10 16.20 -17.34
CA GLU A 90 -23.95 15.13 -17.89
C GLU A 90 -24.21 15.32 -19.38
N ASN A 91 -24.52 16.55 -19.81
CA ASN A 91 -24.72 16.85 -21.22
C ASN A 91 -23.42 16.67 -22.02
N THR A 92 -22.29 17.14 -21.49
CA THR A 92 -20.98 16.99 -22.13
C THR A 92 -20.61 15.50 -22.27
N TYR A 93 -20.79 14.70 -21.22
CA TYR A 93 -20.56 13.26 -21.28
C TYR A 93 -21.46 12.57 -22.32
N ASN A 94 -22.76 12.87 -22.34
CA ASN A 94 -23.69 12.26 -23.28
C ASN A 94 -23.38 12.63 -24.74
N GLN A 95 -22.78 13.79 -24.98
CA GLN A 95 -22.38 14.24 -26.31
C GLN A 95 -21.05 13.65 -26.78
N TYR A 96 -20.07 13.53 -25.90
CA TYR A 96 -18.68 13.20 -26.27
C TYR A 96 -18.19 11.85 -25.76
N HIS A 97 -18.97 11.17 -24.91
CA HIS A 97 -18.61 9.90 -24.26
C HIS A 97 -17.24 9.97 -23.56
N MET A 98 -17.02 11.05 -22.81
CA MET A 98 -15.77 11.35 -22.12
C MET A 98 -15.38 10.25 -21.14
N SER A 99 -14.08 9.98 -21.07
CA SER A 99 -13.50 9.08 -20.07
C SER A 99 -13.43 9.78 -18.69
N VAL A 100 -13.21 9.05 -17.58
CA VAL A 100 -12.94 9.68 -16.25
C VAL A 100 -11.78 10.64 -16.34
N GLY A 101 -10.71 10.24 -17.04
CA GLY A 101 -9.54 11.09 -17.19
C GLY A 101 -9.85 12.38 -17.93
N ASP A 102 -10.71 12.33 -18.95
CA ASP A 102 -11.16 13.53 -19.67
C ASP A 102 -12.01 14.43 -18.75
N LEU A 103 -12.98 13.84 -18.04
CA LEU A 103 -13.82 14.58 -17.09
C LEU A 103 -12.98 15.22 -15.98
N ALA A 104 -12.08 14.45 -15.37
CA ALA A 104 -11.17 14.90 -14.33
C ALA A 104 -10.34 16.11 -14.79
N TYR A 105 -9.69 15.99 -15.95
CA TYR A 105 -8.88 17.06 -16.52
C TYR A 105 -9.72 18.31 -16.82
N ASP A 106 -10.83 18.17 -17.55
CA ASP A 106 -11.65 19.32 -17.94
C ASP A 106 -12.32 20.01 -16.73
N ILE A 107 -12.75 19.24 -15.73
CA ILE A 107 -13.27 19.79 -14.46
C ILE A 107 -12.19 20.58 -13.74
N MET A 108 -10.96 20.05 -13.65
CA MET A 108 -9.84 20.74 -13.03
C MET A 108 -9.49 22.02 -13.77
N GLN A 109 -9.44 22.00 -15.11
CA GLN A 109 -9.19 23.21 -15.90
C GLN A 109 -10.26 24.29 -15.67
N GLY A 110 -11.47 23.89 -15.27
CA GLY A 110 -12.57 24.77 -14.86
C GLY A 110 -12.47 25.33 -13.44
N ALA A 111 -11.47 24.94 -12.64
CA ALA A 111 -11.33 25.37 -11.24
C ALA A 111 -11.21 26.89 -11.11
N GLN A 112 -11.92 27.47 -10.14
CA GLN A 112 -11.94 28.90 -9.88
C GLN A 112 -11.94 29.21 -8.37
N ASN A 113 -11.51 30.41 -8.00
CA ASN A 113 -11.56 30.89 -6.61
C ASN A 113 -10.88 29.91 -5.63
N SER A 114 -11.60 29.48 -4.58
CA SER A 114 -11.11 28.52 -3.59
C SER A 114 -10.74 27.16 -4.18
N ASP A 115 -11.38 26.74 -5.28
CA ASP A 115 -11.12 25.43 -5.91
C ASP A 115 -9.67 25.37 -6.41
N VAL A 116 -9.16 26.47 -6.98
CA VAL A 116 -7.75 26.59 -7.42
C VAL A 116 -6.79 26.45 -6.24
N THR A 117 -7.14 27.03 -5.08
CA THR A 117 -6.31 26.89 -3.88
C THR A 117 -6.31 25.46 -3.36
N VAL A 118 -7.47 24.82 -3.28
CA VAL A 118 -7.60 23.43 -2.79
C VAL A 118 -6.81 22.47 -3.67
N ILE A 119 -7.02 22.49 -5.00
CA ILE A 119 -6.35 21.53 -5.88
C ILE A 119 -4.83 21.74 -5.91
N ASN A 120 -4.34 22.99 -5.92
CA ASN A 120 -2.90 23.24 -5.86
C ASN A 120 -2.29 22.73 -4.55
N ASN A 121 -2.99 22.89 -3.43
CA ASN A 121 -2.52 22.37 -2.15
C ASN A 121 -2.52 20.83 -2.13
N LYS A 122 -3.56 20.19 -2.70
CA LYS A 122 -3.62 18.72 -2.84
C LYS A 122 -2.51 18.18 -3.73
N ILE A 123 -2.23 18.82 -4.88
CA ILE A 123 -1.14 18.43 -5.78
C ILE A 123 0.22 18.53 -5.06
N ALA A 124 0.49 19.65 -4.37
CA ALA A 124 1.74 19.81 -3.61
C ALA A 124 1.89 18.76 -2.48
N THR A 125 0.78 18.44 -1.81
CA THR A 125 0.73 17.39 -0.78
C THR A 125 1.00 16.01 -1.39
N ALA A 126 0.33 15.67 -2.49
CA ALA A 126 0.48 14.41 -3.20
C ALA A 126 1.91 14.22 -3.70
N GLN A 127 2.53 15.25 -4.29
CA GLN A 127 3.94 15.22 -4.68
C GLN A 127 4.86 14.94 -3.49
N THR A 128 4.61 15.56 -2.35
CA THR A 128 5.41 15.35 -1.14
C THR A 128 5.26 13.91 -0.63
N ILE A 129 4.04 13.36 -0.65
CA ILE A 129 3.78 11.95 -0.31
C ILE A 129 4.54 11.03 -1.27
N THR A 130 4.37 11.20 -2.58
CA THR A 130 5.02 10.33 -3.59
C THR A 130 6.54 10.39 -3.48
N ASN A 131 7.13 11.58 -3.30
CA ASN A 131 8.58 11.73 -3.13
C ASN A 131 9.10 11.08 -1.84
N TYR A 132 8.31 11.17 -0.76
CA TYR A 132 8.65 10.51 0.50
C TYR A 132 8.63 8.99 0.35
N LEU A 133 7.60 8.42 -0.27
CA LEU A 133 7.51 6.99 -0.55
C LEU A 133 8.66 6.51 -1.46
N ALA A 134 9.00 7.28 -2.50
CA ALA A 134 10.12 6.98 -3.38
C ALA A 134 11.47 6.92 -2.63
N SER A 135 11.63 7.75 -1.61
CA SER A 135 12.83 7.80 -0.77
C SER A 135 12.83 6.77 0.37
N ASN A 136 11.69 6.14 0.64
CA ASN A 136 11.48 5.20 1.75
C ASN A 136 10.74 3.94 1.26
N PRO A 137 11.38 3.10 0.41
CA PRO A 137 10.72 1.95 -0.23
C PRO A 137 10.21 0.88 0.74
N ASN A 138 10.64 0.91 2.01
CA ASN A 138 10.13 0.03 3.06
C ASN A 138 8.72 0.42 3.54
N ILE A 139 8.24 1.62 3.21
CA ILE A 139 6.87 2.04 3.46
C ILE A 139 6.03 1.65 2.24
N SER A 140 5.23 0.61 2.40
CA SER A 140 4.28 0.16 1.37
C SER A 140 2.86 0.51 1.79
N ILE A 141 2.07 0.99 0.83
CA ILE A 141 0.64 1.26 1.00
C ILE A 141 -0.14 0.12 0.34
N THR A 142 -0.99 -0.54 1.09
CA THR A 142 -1.88 -1.60 0.58
C THR A 142 -3.16 -1.01 0.00
N GLN A 143 -3.88 -1.78 -0.82
CA GLN A 143 -5.17 -1.35 -1.38
C GLN A 143 -6.20 -0.99 -0.29
N GLY A 144 -6.15 -1.67 0.86
CA GLY A 144 -7.02 -1.40 2.00
C GLY A 144 -6.73 -0.08 2.70
N GLU A 145 -5.56 0.51 2.47
CA GLU A 145 -5.10 1.76 3.07
C GLU A 145 -5.28 2.98 2.17
N VAL A 146 -5.66 2.79 0.90
CA VAL A 146 -6.00 3.87 -0.03
C VAL A 146 -7.04 4.85 0.56
N PRO A 147 -8.11 4.39 1.25
CA PRO A 147 -9.05 5.31 1.90
C PRO A 147 -8.42 6.21 2.98
N LEU A 148 -7.31 5.81 3.60
CA LEU A 148 -6.59 6.66 4.57
C LEU A 148 -5.88 7.81 3.85
N LEU A 149 -5.28 7.54 2.67
CA LEU A 149 -4.67 8.57 1.83
C LEU A 149 -5.71 9.55 1.29
N ASP A 150 -6.87 9.05 0.86
CA ASP A 150 -7.99 9.88 0.43
C ASP A 150 -8.45 10.79 1.57
N ASN A 151 -8.77 10.25 2.74
CA ASN A 151 -9.14 11.05 3.91
C ASN A 151 -8.08 12.10 4.27
N PHE A 152 -6.79 11.77 4.16
CA PHE A 152 -5.71 12.73 4.39
C PHE A 152 -5.74 13.85 3.35
N LEU A 153 -5.89 13.54 2.06
CA LEU A 153 -6.02 14.54 1.00
C LEU A 153 -7.31 15.38 1.12
N GLN A 154 -8.42 14.80 1.55
CA GLN A 154 -9.67 15.53 1.83
C GLN A 154 -9.52 16.53 2.98
N SER A 155 -8.58 16.32 3.90
CA SER A 155 -8.28 17.30 4.96
C SER A 155 -7.52 18.54 4.43
N VAL A 156 -6.89 18.43 3.26
CA VAL A 156 -6.12 19.52 2.64
C VAL A 156 -7.06 20.53 2.01
N SER A 157 -7.07 21.75 2.54
CA SER A 157 -7.96 22.83 2.08
C SER A 157 -7.16 24.12 1.81
N THR A 158 -7.08 25.01 2.80
CA THR A 158 -6.48 26.34 2.63
C THR A 158 -4.96 26.38 2.76
N SER A 159 -4.34 25.28 3.19
CA SER A 159 -2.88 25.18 3.36
C SER A 159 -2.36 23.78 3.07
N VAL A 160 -1.12 23.70 2.58
CA VAL A 160 -0.38 22.45 2.44
C VAL A 160 0.06 21.97 3.84
N PRO A 161 -0.20 20.70 4.22
CA PRO A 161 0.37 20.12 5.44
C PRO A 161 1.89 20.19 5.46
N SER A 162 2.50 20.30 6.64
CA SER A 162 3.96 20.33 6.70
C SER A 162 4.56 18.99 6.31
N LEU A 163 5.83 18.97 5.88
CA LEU A 163 6.55 17.73 5.63
C LEU A 163 6.51 16.79 6.84
N ASN A 164 6.62 17.35 8.05
CA ASN A 164 6.56 16.59 9.29
C ASN A 164 5.19 15.94 9.50
N ASP A 165 4.09 16.62 9.17
CA ASP A 165 2.74 16.06 9.28
C ASP A 165 2.54 14.89 8.30
N ILE A 166 3.00 15.05 7.06
CA ILE A 166 2.95 14.00 6.03
C ILE A 166 3.77 12.78 6.46
N GLN A 167 4.99 13.00 6.97
CA GLN A 167 5.86 11.93 7.46
C GLN A 167 5.24 11.21 8.65
N ASN A 168 4.67 11.94 9.61
CA ASN A 168 4.01 11.33 10.76
C ASN A 168 2.81 10.49 10.34
N PHE A 169 2.00 10.98 9.39
CA PHE A 169 0.87 10.23 8.85
C PHE A 169 1.34 8.90 8.20
N LEU A 170 2.29 8.95 7.27
CA LEU A 170 2.77 7.75 6.56
C LEU A 170 3.48 6.75 7.49
N ASN A 171 4.32 7.25 8.41
CA ASN A 171 4.98 6.39 9.39
C ASN A 171 3.98 5.77 10.37
N ASN A 172 2.91 6.48 10.73
CA ASN A 172 1.87 5.91 11.59
C ASN A 172 1.16 4.74 10.90
N MET A 173 0.79 4.88 9.62
CA MET A 173 0.22 3.78 8.83
C MET A 173 1.17 2.58 8.79
N ASN A 174 2.45 2.81 8.45
CA ASN A 174 3.46 1.75 8.40
C ASN A 174 3.66 1.06 9.76
N ASN A 175 3.64 1.83 10.85
CA ASN A 175 3.75 1.29 12.20
C ASN A 175 2.53 0.45 12.56
N GLN A 176 1.32 0.85 12.18
CA GLN A 176 0.11 0.04 12.40
C GLN A 176 0.21 -1.31 11.68
N ASN A 177 0.66 -1.33 10.41
CA ASN A 177 0.89 -2.59 9.69
C ASN A 177 1.95 -3.46 10.38
N THR A 178 3.05 -2.85 10.81
CA THR A 178 4.12 -3.55 11.52
C THR A 178 3.59 -4.19 12.80
N ILE A 179 2.81 -3.46 13.60
CA ILE A 179 2.21 -3.98 14.82
C ILE A 179 1.19 -5.08 14.52
N GLN A 180 0.35 -4.90 13.50
CA GLN A 180 -0.59 -5.92 13.06
C GLN A 180 0.12 -7.23 12.69
N SER A 181 1.23 -7.15 11.97
CA SER A 181 2.09 -8.30 11.65
C SER A 181 2.72 -8.94 12.90
N LEU A 182 3.15 -8.14 13.88
CA LEU A 182 3.68 -8.66 15.14
C LEU A 182 2.60 -9.38 15.96
N TYR A 183 1.37 -8.86 16.02
CA TYR A 183 0.26 -9.55 16.68
C TYR A 183 -0.06 -10.89 16.02
N LEU A 184 -0.11 -10.93 14.69
CA LEU A 184 -0.32 -12.19 13.96
C LEU A 184 0.84 -13.17 14.21
N ALA A 185 2.08 -12.71 14.17
CA ALA A 185 3.26 -13.55 14.34
C ALA A 185 3.41 -14.11 15.78
N PHE A 186 3.16 -13.29 16.81
CA PHE A 186 3.39 -13.68 18.21
C PHE A 186 2.14 -14.17 18.94
N TYR A 187 0.94 -13.89 18.44
CA TYR A 187 -0.32 -14.19 19.13
C TYR A 187 -1.35 -14.92 18.27
N ASP A 188 -1.08 -15.17 16.99
CA ASP A 188 -2.01 -15.81 16.04
C ASP A 188 -3.40 -15.14 16.01
N ARG A 189 -3.42 -13.82 16.21
CA ARG A 189 -4.65 -13.01 16.16
C ARG A 189 -4.34 -11.59 15.72
N PRO A 190 -5.34 -10.85 15.23
CA PRO A 190 -5.15 -9.44 14.98
C PRO A 190 -5.00 -8.62 16.26
N ALA A 191 -4.36 -7.46 16.11
CA ALA A 191 -4.28 -6.47 17.18
C ALA A 191 -5.69 -5.95 17.48
N ASP A 192 -6.04 -5.82 18.76
CA ASP A 192 -7.20 -5.02 19.13
C ASP A 192 -6.87 -3.52 18.95
N PRO A 193 -7.89 -2.64 18.83
CA PRO A 193 -7.63 -1.22 18.55
C PRO A 193 -6.74 -0.52 19.58
N ALA A 194 -6.84 -0.88 20.86
CA ALA A 194 -6.02 -0.29 21.91
C ALA A 194 -4.57 -0.79 21.83
N GLY A 195 -4.38 -2.09 21.62
CA GLY A 195 -3.07 -2.70 21.41
C GLY A 195 -2.37 -2.14 20.18
N LEU A 196 -3.07 -2.02 19.06
CA LEU A 196 -2.58 -1.43 17.81
C LEU A 196 -2.06 -0.02 18.06
N GLN A 197 -2.90 0.84 18.64
CA GLN A 197 -2.54 2.23 18.93
C GLN A 197 -1.35 2.33 19.89
N TYR A 198 -1.38 1.58 20.99
CA TYR A 198 -0.33 1.60 22.00
C TYR A 198 1.03 1.24 21.39
N TRP A 199 1.11 0.09 20.72
CA TRP A 199 2.38 -0.38 20.18
C TRP A 199 2.86 0.44 18.99
N SER A 200 1.96 1.00 18.16
CA SER A 200 2.37 1.90 17.08
C SER A 200 2.97 3.21 17.64
N ASN A 201 2.44 3.70 18.77
CA ASN A 201 3.02 4.85 19.47
C ASN A 201 4.38 4.52 20.09
N VAL A 202 4.51 3.37 20.76
CA VAL A 202 5.80 2.90 21.31
C VAL A 202 6.83 2.74 20.19
N LEU A 203 6.44 2.16 19.06
CA LEU A 203 7.32 2.01 17.89
C LEU A 203 7.77 3.38 17.35
N SER A 204 6.84 4.33 17.22
CA SER A 204 7.15 5.70 16.81
C SER A 204 8.13 6.41 17.76
N GLN A 205 7.95 6.26 19.08
CA GLN A 205 8.86 6.81 20.09
C GLN A 205 10.26 6.20 20.04
N ASN A 206 10.40 4.98 19.52
CA ASN A 206 11.66 4.28 19.33
C ASN A 206 12.22 4.45 17.90
N ALA A 207 11.94 5.59 17.26
CA ALA A 207 12.40 5.91 15.91
C ALA A 207 12.03 4.84 14.86
N ASN A 208 10.84 4.24 15.01
CA ASN A 208 10.34 3.15 14.17
C ASN A 208 11.23 1.89 14.18
N ASN A 209 12.06 1.70 15.22
CA ASN A 209 12.93 0.55 15.36
C ASN A 209 12.17 -0.66 15.94
N ILE A 210 11.79 -1.61 15.08
CA ILE A 210 11.08 -2.82 15.48
C ILE A 210 11.83 -3.64 16.54
N ASN A 211 13.17 -3.63 16.53
CA ASN A 211 13.99 -4.38 17.49
C ASN A 211 13.82 -3.87 18.93
N ALA A 212 13.37 -2.61 19.11
CA ALA A 212 13.12 -2.06 20.43
C ALA A 212 11.86 -2.64 21.10
N ILE A 213 10.90 -3.12 20.31
CA ILE A 213 9.62 -3.63 20.82
C ILE A 213 9.49 -5.15 20.74
N LEU A 214 10.24 -5.81 19.86
CA LEU A 214 10.20 -7.25 19.64
C LEU A 214 10.37 -8.08 20.92
N PRO A 215 11.30 -7.75 21.86
CA PRO A 215 11.45 -8.49 23.10
C PRO A 215 10.19 -8.46 23.98
N SER A 216 9.40 -7.37 23.91
CA SER A 216 8.17 -7.24 24.69
C SER A 216 7.06 -8.15 24.17
N PHE A 217 6.98 -8.36 22.86
CA PHE A 217 6.04 -9.31 22.27
C PHE A 217 6.43 -10.75 22.61
N ALA A 218 7.70 -11.11 22.40
CA ALA A 218 8.23 -12.46 22.63
C ALA A 218 8.16 -12.92 24.09
N SER A 219 8.40 -12.01 25.04
CA SER A 219 8.39 -12.33 26.48
C SER A 219 7.04 -12.11 27.16
N SER A 220 6.01 -11.74 26.40
CA SER A 220 4.68 -11.49 26.96
C SER A 220 4.02 -12.76 27.51
N GLN A 221 3.16 -12.60 28.51
CA GLN A 221 2.39 -13.70 29.08
C GLN A 221 1.51 -14.41 28.02
N GLU A 222 1.01 -13.66 27.05
CA GLU A 222 0.19 -14.20 25.96
C GLU A 222 1.01 -15.11 25.04
N SER A 223 2.19 -14.66 24.60
CA SER A 223 3.12 -15.48 23.82
C SER A 223 3.55 -16.73 24.61
N ALA A 224 3.85 -16.56 25.89
CA ALA A 224 4.20 -17.67 26.78
C ALA A 224 3.04 -18.67 27.00
N THR A 225 1.79 -18.23 26.90
CA THR A 225 0.61 -19.11 27.02
C THR A 225 0.40 -19.93 25.76
N LEU A 226 0.65 -19.34 24.59
CA LEU A 226 0.50 -20.01 23.29
C LEU A 226 1.66 -20.98 23.01
N TYR A 227 2.88 -20.60 23.36
CA TYR A 227 4.10 -21.30 22.95
C TYR A 227 4.99 -21.80 24.10
N GLY A 228 4.67 -21.49 25.37
CA GLY A 228 5.47 -21.85 26.56
C GLY A 228 6.50 -20.79 26.97
N ASN A 229 7.04 -20.90 28.19
CA ASN A 229 8.13 -20.05 28.69
C ASN A 229 9.45 -20.37 27.97
N VAL A 230 9.64 -19.86 26.76
CA VAL A 230 10.91 -19.98 26.04
C VAL A 230 11.63 -18.63 26.15
N GLN A 231 12.67 -18.57 26.98
CA GLN A 231 13.71 -17.54 26.82
C GLN A 231 14.23 -17.60 25.38
N PRO A 232 14.61 -16.49 24.72
CA PRO A 232 14.96 -16.49 23.30
C PRO A 232 16.33 -17.13 23.06
N THR A 233 16.37 -18.45 23.15
CA THR A 233 17.15 -19.34 22.32
C THR A 233 16.21 -20.52 22.08
N PRO A 234 15.51 -20.58 20.92
CA PRO A 234 14.73 -21.77 20.61
C PRO A 234 15.69 -22.96 20.71
N ASP A 235 15.26 -24.06 21.35
CA ASP A 235 15.89 -25.33 21.02
C ASP A 235 15.70 -25.52 19.51
N LEU A 236 16.80 -25.31 18.78
CA LEU A 236 16.79 -25.20 17.33
C LEU A 236 16.22 -26.47 16.69
N ASN A 237 16.41 -27.63 17.35
CA ASN A 237 15.82 -28.89 16.92
C ASN A 237 14.30 -28.90 17.06
N THR A 238 13.76 -28.32 18.14
CA THR A 238 12.31 -28.21 18.35
C THR A 238 11.67 -27.26 17.33
N LEU A 239 12.36 -26.15 17.00
CA LEU A 239 11.88 -25.21 15.98
C LEU A 239 11.90 -25.82 14.57
N ILE A 240 12.97 -26.55 14.23
CA ILE A 240 13.07 -27.29 12.96
C ILE A 240 11.97 -28.35 12.88
N ASN A 241 11.80 -29.16 13.91
CA ASN A 241 10.75 -30.19 13.94
C ASN A 241 9.34 -29.60 13.81
N THR A 242 9.10 -28.42 14.40
CA THR A 242 7.82 -27.72 14.30
C THR A 242 7.60 -27.19 12.88
N THR A 243 8.62 -26.61 12.27
CA THR A 243 8.59 -26.11 10.90
C THR A 243 8.34 -27.25 9.91
N ASP A 244 9.06 -28.37 10.06
CA ASP A 244 8.88 -29.57 9.26
C ASP A 244 7.46 -30.14 9.40
N ASN A 245 6.94 -30.22 10.62
CA ASN A 245 5.58 -30.69 10.87
C ASN A 245 4.53 -29.75 10.24
N TYR A 246 4.73 -28.44 10.31
CA TYR A 246 3.81 -27.47 9.72
C TYR A 246 3.78 -27.58 8.19
N VAL A 247 4.95 -27.62 7.53
CA VAL A 247 5.06 -27.80 6.09
C VAL A 247 4.43 -29.14 5.68
N ASN A 248 4.76 -30.24 6.35
CA ASN A 248 4.18 -31.55 6.03
C ASN A 248 2.66 -31.59 6.22
N THR A 249 2.14 -30.99 7.29
CA THR A 249 0.70 -30.95 7.58
C THR A 249 -0.05 -30.12 6.55
N PHE A 250 0.45 -28.92 6.21
CA PHE A 250 -0.14 -28.06 5.19
C PHE A 250 -0.29 -28.77 3.84
N PHE A 251 0.77 -29.43 3.36
CA PHE A 251 0.71 -30.15 2.09
C PHE A 251 -0.22 -31.37 2.17
N THR A 252 -0.16 -32.14 3.25
CA THR A 252 -1.02 -33.31 3.45
C THR A 252 -2.50 -32.94 3.49
N MET A 253 -2.87 -31.87 4.21
CA MET A 253 -4.26 -31.39 4.29
C MET A 253 -4.81 -30.95 2.94
N ASN A 254 -3.94 -30.48 2.04
CA ASN A 254 -4.31 -30.05 0.70
C ASN A 254 -4.17 -31.16 -0.36
N GLY A 255 -3.87 -32.40 0.05
CA GLY A 255 -3.67 -33.53 -0.86
C GLY A 255 -2.44 -33.41 -1.76
N LEU A 256 -1.45 -32.63 -1.33
CA LEU A 256 -0.22 -32.33 -2.06
C LEU A 256 0.97 -33.08 -1.46
N ASN A 257 2.02 -33.28 -2.26
CA ASN A 257 3.28 -33.84 -1.76
C ASN A 257 4.16 -32.72 -1.21
N ALA A 258 4.60 -32.83 0.05
CA ALA A 258 5.46 -31.82 0.68
C ALA A 258 6.87 -31.77 0.03
N PRO A 259 7.43 -30.58 -0.23
CA PRO A 259 8.83 -30.43 -0.61
C PRO A 259 9.75 -30.64 0.59
N ASN A 260 11.04 -30.85 0.35
CA ASN A 260 12.04 -30.86 1.42
C ASN A 260 12.23 -29.43 1.98
N PRO A 261 11.93 -29.15 3.27
CA PRO A 261 12.05 -27.83 3.87
C PRO A 261 13.47 -27.46 4.30
N GLN A 262 14.49 -28.25 3.98
CA GLN A 262 15.88 -28.03 4.43
C GLN A 262 16.43 -26.62 4.12
N GLY A 263 16.02 -26.00 3.00
CA GLY A 263 16.39 -24.62 2.70
C GLY A 263 15.83 -23.61 3.70
N LEU A 264 14.56 -23.75 4.08
CA LEU A 264 13.91 -22.94 5.12
C LEU A 264 14.54 -23.19 6.49
N ASN A 265 14.81 -24.45 6.83
CA ASN A 265 15.45 -24.80 8.10
C ASN A 265 16.84 -24.18 8.22
N ASN A 266 17.66 -24.21 7.16
CA ASN A 266 18.98 -23.58 7.16
C ASN A 266 18.91 -22.06 7.33
N ALA A 267 17.93 -21.40 6.70
CA ALA A 267 17.73 -19.95 6.83
C ALA A 267 17.30 -19.57 8.26
N ILE A 268 16.41 -20.35 8.87
CA ILE A 268 16.01 -20.19 10.27
C ILE A 268 17.20 -20.39 11.22
N ILE A 269 18.03 -21.42 10.99
CA ILE A 269 19.24 -21.68 11.78
C ILE A 269 20.18 -20.48 11.72
N SER A 270 20.47 -19.96 10.53
CA SER A 270 21.36 -18.80 10.34
C SER A 270 20.85 -17.59 11.10
N TYR A 271 19.56 -17.28 10.95
CA TYR A 271 18.93 -16.15 11.63
C TYR A 271 19.13 -16.18 13.15
N TYR A 272 18.85 -17.32 13.79
CA TYR A 272 18.99 -17.45 15.24
C TYR A 272 20.45 -17.44 15.70
N GLN A 273 21.38 -17.93 14.89
CA GLN A 273 22.82 -17.86 15.17
C GLN A 273 23.33 -16.42 15.09
N ASP A 274 23.00 -15.69 14.04
CA ASP A 274 23.42 -14.30 13.87
C ASP A 274 22.75 -13.36 14.88
N TYR A 275 21.50 -13.64 15.24
CA TYR A 275 20.82 -12.94 16.33
C TYR A 275 21.51 -13.17 17.68
N ALA A 276 21.84 -14.43 18.02
CA ALA A 276 22.55 -14.75 19.26
C ALA A 276 23.96 -14.14 19.33
N ASN A 277 24.60 -13.93 18.17
CA ASN A 277 25.93 -13.33 18.06
C ASN A 277 25.89 -11.79 17.96
N GLY A 278 24.71 -11.17 17.93
CA GLY A 278 24.55 -9.71 17.82
C GLY A 278 24.89 -9.14 16.44
N ASN A 279 24.89 -9.97 15.39
CA ASN A 279 25.25 -9.57 14.03
C ASN A 279 24.04 -9.06 13.24
N LEU A 280 23.59 -7.85 13.59
CA LEU A 280 22.30 -7.30 13.13
C LEU A 280 22.17 -7.09 11.61
N ALA A 281 23.29 -6.93 10.88
CA ALA A 281 23.26 -6.80 9.43
C ALA A 281 22.89 -8.12 8.74
N ASP A 282 23.40 -9.24 9.28
CA ASP A 282 23.17 -10.57 8.73
C ASP A 282 21.81 -11.14 9.18
N VAL A 283 21.30 -10.73 10.34
CA VAL A 283 19.90 -11.01 10.77
C VAL A 283 18.86 -10.54 9.74
N ASN A 284 19.05 -9.35 9.15
CA ASN A 284 18.12 -8.85 8.12
C ASN A 284 18.23 -9.64 6.80
N ASN A 285 19.44 -10.04 6.43
CA ASN A 285 19.67 -10.87 5.24
C ASN A 285 19.04 -12.26 5.43
N ASP A 286 19.19 -12.84 6.62
CA ASP A 286 18.62 -14.14 6.96
C ASP A 286 17.09 -14.08 7.02
N PHE A 287 16.51 -13.00 7.55
CA PHE A 287 15.07 -12.83 7.53
C PHE A 287 14.50 -12.75 6.10
N ASN A 288 15.15 -11.99 5.21
CA ASN A 288 14.79 -11.94 3.79
C ASN A 288 14.94 -13.31 3.11
N ASN A 289 15.95 -14.09 3.49
CA ASN A 289 16.14 -15.45 3.00
C ASN A 289 15.01 -16.37 3.49
N ILE A 290 14.59 -16.28 4.77
CA ILE A 290 13.44 -17.03 5.30
C ILE A 290 12.17 -16.75 4.48
N ILE A 291 11.87 -15.49 4.20
CA ILE A 291 10.72 -15.09 3.37
C ILE A 291 10.82 -15.75 1.98
N SER A 292 11.99 -15.65 1.32
CA SER A 292 12.19 -16.24 -0.01
C SER A 292 11.99 -17.76 0.00
N GLN A 293 12.42 -18.47 1.05
CA GLN A 293 12.19 -19.92 1.17
C GLN A 293 10.71 -20.25 1.34
N ILE A 294 9.96 -19.44 2.10
CA ILE A 294 8.50 -19.60 2.24
C ILE A 294 7.79 -19.36 0.90
N ASP A 295 8.16 -18.31 0.17
CA ASP A 295 7.60 -18.02 -1.15
C ASP A 295 7.82 -19.18 -2.13
N ASN A 296 9.02 -19.76 -2.14
CA ASN A 296 9.34 -20.92 -2.98
C ASN A 296 8.49 -22.15 -2.63
N ILE A 297 8.22 -22.38 -1.34
CA ILE A 297 7.36 -23.47 -0.88
C ILE A 297 5.91 -23.22 -1.33
N MET A 298 5.42 -21.99 -1.26
CA MET A 298 4.07 -21.62 -1.70
C MET A 298 3.90 -21.71 -3.21
N ILE A 299 4.89 -21.26 -3.99
CA ILE A 299 4.92 -21.42 -5.45
C ILE A 299 4.90 -22.91 -5.81
N TYR A 300 5.65 -23.74 -5.09
CA TYR A 300 5.64 -25.19 -5.30
C TYR A 300 4.26 -25.81 -5.02
N ALA A 301 3.57 -25.40 -3.96
CA ALA A 301 2.21 -25.83 -3.66
C ALA A 301 1.20 -25.41 -4.75
N ALA A 302 1.29 -24.16 -5.21
CA ALA A 302 0.43 -23.62 -6.27
C ALA A 302 0.62 -24.37 -7.59
N ASN A 303 1.88 -24.64 -7.98
CA ASN A 303 2.20 -25.38 -9.19
C ASN A 303 1.70 -26.84 -9.16
N GLN A 304 1.76 -27.51 -8.01
CA GLN A 304 1.14 -28.84 -7.86
C GLN A 304 -0.39 -28.80 -7.95
N SER A 305 -1.00 -27.67 -7.59
CA SER A 305 -2.44 -27.43 -7.71
C SER A 305 -2.86 -26.95 -9.11
N GLY A 306 -1.94 -26.93 -10.08
CA GLY A 306 -2.20 -26.50 -11.45
C GLY A 306 -2.22 -24.98 -11.66
N ILE A 307 -1.94 -24.19 -10.62
CA ILE A 307 -1.84 -22.73 -10.68
C ILE A 307 -0.38 -22.39 -10.98
N LYS A 308 -0.11 -21.89 -12.19
CA LYS A 308 1.25 -21.50 -12.59
C LYS A 308 1.62 -20.17 -11.95
N LEU A 309 2.32 -20.23 -10.82
CA LEU A 309 2.92 -19.07 -10.17
C LEU A 309 4.44 -19.09 -10.34
N THR A 310 5.00 -17.89 -10.43
CA THR A 310 6.43 -17.59 -10.43
C THR A 310 6.75 -16.62 -9.29
N VAL A 311 8.03 -16.46 -8.97
CA VAL A 311 8.49 -15.50 -7.94
C VAL A 311 8.07 -14.06 -8.25
N ASN A 312 7.87 -13.74 -9.53
CA ASN A 312 7.43 -12.41 -9.96
C ASN A 312 5.96 -12.13 -9.63
N ASP A 313 5.13 -13.17 -9.47
CA ASP A 313 3.69 -13.04 -9.22
C ASP A 313 3.37 -12.76 -7.74
N LEU A 314 4.37 -12.83 -6.86
CA LEU A 314 4.26 -12.58 -5.41
C LEU A 314 4.85 -11.22 -4.98
N GLN A 315 5.33 -10.41 -5.91
CA GLN A 315 5.86 -9.09 -5.60
C GLN A 315 4.72 -8.10 -5.29
N PRO A 316 4.93 -7.09 -4.41
CA PRO A 316 3.99 -5.98 -4.23
C PRO A 316 3.66 -5.31 -5.56
N ILE A 317 2.57 -4.53 -5.63
CA ILE A 317 2.05 -3.78 -6.81
C ILE A 317 3.11 -2.90 -7.53
N ASN A 318 4.32 -2.81 -6.99
CA ASN A 318 5.49 -2.15 -7.58
C ASN A 318 6.09 -2.87 -8.81
N ALA A 319 5.30 -3.62 -9.58
CA ALA A 319 5.72 -4.20 -10.87
C ALA A 319 4.84 -3.68 -12.01
#